data_AF-A0AAN0RG41-F1
#
_entry.id   AF-A0AAN0RG41-F1
#
_cell.length_a   1.000
_cell.length_b   1.000
_cell.length_c   1.000
_cell.angle_alpha   90.00
_cell.angle_beta   90.00
_cell.angle_gamma   90.00
#
_symmetry.space_group_name_H-M   'P 1'
#
loop_
_entity.id
_entity.type
_entity.pdbx_description
1 polymer ?
#
loop_
_entity_poly.entity_id
_entity_poly.type
_entity_poly.pdbx_seq_one_letter_code
_entity_poly.pdbx_strand_id
1 'polypeptide(L)'
;MRDRKASHPSRSLAYTHGGMRSSPDTIPIPSRADEKTRLLKRLKRIRGQVDALHRAVLEQDAPSTRLIQQATACRGAMDGFIAEIIEDHIREQIIDARNARDSSQAAEELIRLVHSYLT
;
A
#
# COMPACT_ATOMS: atom_id res chain seq x y z
N MET A 1 -23.88 -0.18 73.46
CA MET A 1 -24.30 0.69 72.35
C MET A 1 -23.32 1.84 72.28
N ARG A 2 -22.32 1.76 71.39
CA ARG A 2 -21.16 2.66 71.34
C ARG A 2 -21.37 3.78 70.31
N ASP A 3 -21.10 4.99 70.80
CA ASP A 3 -20.34 6.08 70.19
C ASP A 3 -20.91 7.00 69.10
N ARG A 4 -20.63 8.28 69.37
CA ARG A 4 -20.93 9.51 68.64
C ARG A 4 -19.78 9.86 67.66
N LYS A 5 -20.12 10.74 66.71
CA LYS A 5 -19.29 11.77 66.04
C LYS A 5 -18.10 11.32 65.17
N ALA A 6 -18.12 11.76 63.91
CA ALA A 6 -17.11 12.63 63.28
C ALA A 6 -17.55 12.90 61.81
N SER A 7 -17.88 14.14 61.47
CA SER A 7 -16.97 15.16 60.90
C SER A 7 -16.85 15.05 59.37
N HIS A 8 -17.45 16.01 58.67
CA HIS A 8 -17.03 16.35 57.31
C HIS A 8 -15.57 16.82 57.31
N PRO A 9 -14.90 16.69 56.16
CA PRO A 9 -14.38 17.91 55.58
C PRO A 9 -14.63 18.02 54.07
N SER A 10 -14.93 19.24 53.66
CA SER A 10 -14.95 19.75 52.30
C SER A 10 -13.66 19.39 51.54
N ARG A 11 -13.79 19.00 50.27
CA ARG A 11 -12.74 19.22 49.28
C ARG A 11 -13.31 19.42 47.88
N SER A 12 -13.21 20.67 47.46
CA SER A 12 -13.17 21.16 46.09
C SER A 12 -12.54 20.17 45.12
N LEU A 13 -13.25 19.86 44.03
CA LEU A 13 -12.64 19.43 42.79
C LEU A 13 -13.36 20.16 41.66
N ALA A 14 -12.64 21.16 41.15
CA ALA A 14 -12.97 21.93 39.98
C ALA A 14 -13.25 21.01 38.79
N TYR A 15 -14.30 21.36 38.04
CA TYR A 15 -14.51 20.87 36.69
C TYR A 15 -13.33 21.28 35.82
N THR A 16 -12.44 20.35 35.50
CA THR A 16 -11.45 20.53 34.43
C THR A 16 -11.99 19.95 33.12
N HIS A 17 -11.88 20.77 32.09
CA HIS A 17 -12.36 20.55 30.74
C HIS A 17 -11.88 19.23 30.11
N GLY A 18 -12.82 18.59 29.40
CA GLY A 18 -12.59 18.10 28.04
C GLY A 18 -11.39 17.16 27.86
N GLY A 19 -11.56 15.90 28.24
CA GLY A 19 -10.77 14.83 27.63
C GLY A 19 -11.10 14.77 26.14
N MET A 20 -10.21 15.31 25.30
CA MET A 20 -10.20 15.00 23.88
C MET A 20 -10.05 13.49 23.74
N ARG A 21 -11.13 12.85 23.29
CA ARG A 21 -11.05 11.51 22.73
C ARG A 21 -10.28 11.63 21.42
N SER A 22 -8.99 11.33 21.44
CA SER A 22 -8.25 11.06 20.20
C SER A 22 -8.89 9.83 19.56
N SER A 23 -9.57 10.02 18.43
CA SER A 23 -10.11 8.93 17.62
C SER A 23 -8.99 7.96 17.19
N PRO A 24 -9.21 6.63 17.11
CA PRO A 24 -8.11 5.67 16.99
C PRO A 24 -7.60 5.39 15.57
N ASP A 25 -8.19 5.95 14.51
CA ASP A 25 -7.96 5.43 13.16
C ASP A 25 -7.43 6.47 12.16
N THR A 26 -6.27 7.07 12.47
CA THR A 26 -5.48 7.68 11.39
C THR A 26 -4.70 6.57 10.71
N ILE A 27 -5.26 6.00 9.64
CA ILE A 27 -4.51 5.11 8.75
C ILE A 27 -3.29 5.90 8.26
N PRO A 28 -2.05 5.46 8.55
CA PRO A 28 -0.87 6.17 8.08
C PRO A 28 -0.83 6.12 6.56
N ILE A 29 -0.91 7.29 5.91
CA ILE A 29 -0.66 7.40 4.48
C ILE A 29 0.85 7.14 4.30
N PRO A 30 1.25 6.09 3.54
CA PRO A 30 2.66 5.78 3.34
C PRO A 30 3.37 6.99 2.73
N SER A 31 4.62 7.23 3.15
CA SER A 31 5.41 8.29 2.54
C SER A 31 5.90 7.86 1.15
N ARG A 32 6.16 8.83 0.27
CA ARG A 32 6.75 8.58 -1.07
C ARG A 32 8.05 7.76 -1.02
N ALA A 33 8.80 7.86 0.09
CA ALA A 33 10.00 7.05 0.32
C ALA A 33 9.68 5.58 0.63
N ASP A 34 8.59 5.32 1.35
CA ASP A 34 8.11 3.97 1.67
C ASP A 34 7.55 3.25 0.43
N GLU A 35 6.83 3.98 -0.43
CA GLU A 35 6.33 3.49 -1.73
C GLU A 35 7.47 3.07 -2.65
N LYS A 36 8.45 3.96 -2.85
CA LYS A 36 9.64 3.63 -3.66
C LYS A 36 10.40 2.42 -3.12
N THR A 37 10.52 2.29 -1.80
CA THR A 37 11.17 1.14 -1.16
C THR A 37 10.39 -0.16 -1.41
N ARG A 38 9.05 -0.10 -1.40
CA ARG A 38 8.17 -1.23 -1.70
C ARG A 38 8.32 -1.69 -3.15
N LEU A 39 8.25 -0.76 -4.10
CA LEU A 39 8.41 -1.05 -5.53
C LEU A 39 9.79 -1.68 -5.81
N LEU A 40 10.86 -1.15 -5.21
CA LEU A 40 12.21 -1.71 -5.34
C LEU A 40 12.31 -3.14 -4.80
N LYS A 41 11.65 -3.44 -3.66
CA LYS A 41 11.60 -4.80 -3.11
C LYS A 41 10.89 -5.78 -4.06
N ARG A 42 9.77 -5.36 -4.68
CA ARG A 42 9.06 -6.18 -5.67
C ARG A 42 9.89 -6.42 -6.92
N LEU A 43 10.52 -5.38 -7.46
CA LEU A 43 11.39 -5.50 -8.61
C LEU A 43 12.58 -6.44 -8.36
N LYS A 44 13.19 -6.39 -7.16
CA LYS A 44 14.25 -7.33 -6.77
C LYS A 44 13.78 -8.79 -6.77
N ARG A 45 12.54 -9.06 -6.34
CA ARG A 45 11.95 -10.41 -6.39
C ARG A 45 11.73 -10.87 -7.82
N ILE A 46 11.20 -10.01 -8.69
CA ILE A 46 10.99 -10.30 -10.11
C ILE A 46 12.32 -10.65 -10.78
N ARG A 47 13.37 -9.85 -10.54
CA ARG A 47 14.71 -10.16 -11.04
C ARG A 47 15.17 -11.56 -10.63
N GLY A 48 14.99 -11.93 -9.37
CA GLY A 48 15.33 -13.28 -8.89
C GLY A 48 14.56 -14.40 -9.60
N GLN A 49 13.31 -14.17 -9.97
CA GLN A 49 12.52 -15.13 -10.76
C GLN A 49 13.03 -15.23 -12.20
N VAL A 50 13.35 -14.11 -12.84
CA VAL A 50 13.94 -14.08 -14.18
C VAL A 50 15.30 -14.77 -14.19
N ASP A 51 16.16 -14.50 -13.21
CA ASP A 51 17.46 -15.17 -13.05
C ASP A 51 17.30 -16.68 -12.81
N ALA A 52 16.22 -17.11 -12.15
CA ALA A 52 15.89 -18.53 -11.97
C ALA A 52 15.40 -19.19 -13.28
N LEU A 53 14.58 -18.49 -14.06
CA LEU A 53 14.14 -18.95 -15.38
C LEU A 53 15.32 -19.05 -16.34
N HIS A 54 16.18 -18.04 -16.37
CA HIS A 54 17.40 -18.05 -17.19
C HIS A 54 18.28 -19.27 -16.87
N ARG A 55 18.51 -19.55 -15.58
CA ARG A 55 19.24 -20.76 -15.15
C ARG A 55 18.55 -22.04 -15.61
N ALA A 56 17.24 -22.14 -15.47
CA ALA A 56 16.48 -23.32 -15.89
C ALA A 56 16.56 -23.56 -17.40
N VAL A 57 16.59 -22.51 -18.23
CA VAL A 57 16.75 -22.62 -19.69
C VAL A 57 18.13 -23.18 -20.07
N LEU A 58 19.16 -22.91 -19.27
CA LEU A 58 20.52 -23.42 -19.52
C LEU A 58 20.72 -24.89 -19.09
N GLU A 59 19.78 -25.46 -18.33
CA GLU A 59 19.83 -26.87 -17.94
C GLU A 59 19.48 -27.75 -19.16
N GLN A 60 20.36 -28.69 -19.52
CA GLN A 60 20.22 -29.51 -20.75
C GLN A 60 18.89 -30.28 -20.84
N ASP A 61 18.34 -30.72 -19.69
CA ASP A 61 17.14 -31.55 -19.62
C ASP A 61 16.02 -30.91 -18.77
N ALA A 62 15.94 -29.57 -18.73
CA ALA A 62 14.85 -28.92 -18.01
C ALA A 62 13.48 -29.31 -18.63
N PRO A 63 12.55 -29.88 -17.84
CA PRO A 63 11.25 -30.26 -18.37
C PRO A 63 10.49 -29.01 -18.83
N SER A 64 9.90 -29.05 -20.03
CA SER A 64 9.18 -27.92 -20.61
C SER A 64 8.09 -27.38 -19.69
N THR A 65 7.45 -28.27 -18.91
CA THR A 65 6.46 -27.88 -17.89
C THR A 65 7.05 -26.95 -16.83
N ARG A 66 8.28 -27.20 -16.37
CA ARG A 66 8.97 -26.33 -15.39
C ARG A 66 9.28 -24.96 -15.98
N LEU A 67 9.76 -24.92 -17.24
CA LEU A 67 10.01 -23.67 -17.94
C LEU A 67 8.73 -22.84 -18.10
N ILE A 68 7.63 -23.47 -18.52
CA ILE A 68 6.31 -22.83 -18.65
C ILE A 68 5.83 -22.30 -17.30
N GLN A 69 5.95 -23.08 -16.23
CA GLN A 69 5.56 -22.65 -14.89
C GLN A 69 6.39 -21.46 -14.40
N GLN A 70 7.71 -21.47 -14.59
CA GLN A 70 8.57 -20.36 -14.21
C GLN A 70 8.32 -19.11 -15.06
N ALA A 71 8.11 -19.27 -16.37
CA ALA A 71 7.74 -18.16 -17.24
C ALA A 71 6.38 -17.55 -16.85
N THR A 72 5.39 -18.40 -16.55
CA THR A 72 4.06 -17.96 -16.08
C THR A 72 4.16 -17.24 -14.74
N ALA A 73 4.99 -17.73 -13.82
CA ALA A 73 5.24 -17.06 -12.54
C ALA A 73 5.90 -15.69 -12.73
N CYS A 74 6.86 -15.55 -13.65
CA CYS A 74 7.48 -14.26 -14.00
C CYS A 74 6.43 -13.30 -14.58
N ARG A 75 5.59 -13.77 -15.50
CA ARG A 75 4.49 -12.99 -16.09
C ARG A 75 3.56 -12.48 -14.99
N GLY A 76 3.04 -13.35 -14.13
CA GLY A 76 2.12 -12.96 -13.06
C GLY A 76 2.74 -11.99 -12.04
N ALA A 77 4.05 -12.13 -11.75
CA ALA A 77 4.74 -11.18 -10.88
C ALA A 77 4.90 -9.79 -11.53
N MET A 78 5.15 -9.74 -12.84
CA MET A 78 5.21 -8.49 -13.62
C MET A 78 3.83 -7.84 -13.72
N ASP A 79 2.80 -8.62 -14.03
CA ASP A 79 1.39 -8.20 -14.09
C ASP A 79 0.99 -7.53 -12.76
N GLY A 80 1.28 -8.19 -11.64
CA GLY A 80 1.03 -7.61 -10.32
C GLY A 80 1.86 -6.36 -10.01
N PHE A 81 3.06 -6.22 -10.57
CA PHE A 81 3.91 -5.03 -10.39
C PHE A 81 3.38 -3.82 -11.17
N ILE A 82 2.96 -4.04 -12.41
CA ILE A 82 2.32 -3.01 -13.24
C ILE A 82 1.02 -2.53 -12.58
N ALA A 83 0.21 -3.44 -12.05
CA ALA A 83 -1.01 -3.08 -11.34
C ALA A 83 -0.76 -2.14 -10.13
N GLU A 84 0.30 -2.37 -9.35
CA GLU A 84 0.66 -1.47 -8.22
C GLU A 84 1.11 -0.09 -8.71
N ILE A 85 1.89 -0.01 -9.79
CA ILE A 85 2.27 1.28 -10.38
C ILE A 85 1.05 2.06 -10.88
N ILE A 86 0.12 1.37 -11.54
CA ILE A 86 -1.13 1.99 -12.00
C ILE A 86 -1.95 2.49 -10.81
N GLU A 87 -2.11 1.67 -9.76
CA GLU A 87 -2.81 2.08 -8.54
C GLU A 87 -2.17 3.31 -7.88
N ASP A 88 -0.84 3.33 -7.74
CA ASP A 88 -0.10 4.45 -7.18
C ASP A 88 -0.33 5.72 -8.03
N HIS A 89 -0.25 5.61 -9.36
CA HIS A 89 -0.48 6.74 -10.27
C HIS A 89 -1.91 7.29 -10.18
N ILE A 90 -2.92 6.41 -10.08
CA ILE A 90 -4.32 6.82 -9.85
C ILE A 90 -4.44 7.59 -8.54
N ARG A 91 -3.87 7.06 -7.45
CA ARG A 91 -3.96 7.68 -6.12
C ARG A 91 -3.30 9.06 -6.09
N GLU A 92 -2.11 9.20 -6.68
CA GLU A 92 -1.43 10.50 -6.81
C GLU A 92 -2.28 11.51 -7.59
N GLN A 93 -2.82 11.11 -8.75
CA GLN A 93 -3.63 12.00 -9.60
C GLN A 93 -4.97 12.39 -8.97
N ILE A 94 -5.64 11.50 -8.24
CA ILE A 94 -6.91 11.80 -7.56
C ILE A 94 -6.69 12.75 -6.38
N ILE A 95 -5.58 12.64 -5.66
CA ILE A 95 -5.26 13.50 -4.51
C ILE A 95 -4.88 14.92 -4.98
N ASP A 96 -4.20 15.05 -6.11
CA ASP A 96 -3.73 16.34 -6.65
C ASP A 96 -4.75 17.06 -7.57
N ALA A 97 -5.84 16.39 -7.95
CA ALA A 97 -6.89 16.98 -8.80
C ALA A 97 -7.70 18.04 -8.06
N ARG A 98 -7.18 19.27 -8.00
CA ARG A 98 -7.87 20.42 -7.37
C ARG A 98 -8.94 21.07 -8.26
N ASN A 99 -8.93 20.83 -9.57
CA ASN A 99 -9.85 21.41 -10.57
C ASN A 99 -10.30 20.42 -11.65
N ALA A 100 -11.50 20.61 -12.22
CA ALA A 100 -12.12 19.69 -13.17
C ALA A 100 -11.36 19.46 -14.50
N ARG A 101 -10.58 20.45 -14.98
CA ARG A 101 -9.74 20.30 -16.19
C ARG A 101 -8.55 19.36 -15.97
N ASP A 102 -7.93 19.42 -14.79
CA ASP A 102 -6.81 18.54 -14.44
C ASP A 102 -7.30 17.09 -14.27
N SER A 103 -8.55 16.92 -13.83
CA SER A 103 -9.19 15.60 -13.72
C SER A 103 -9.43 14.91 -15.07
N SER A 104 -9.82 15.65 -16.12
CA SER A 104 -10.02 15.07 -17.47
C SER A 104 -8.73 14.56 -18.10
N GLN A 105 -7.65 15.33 -18.00
CA GLN A 105 -6.36 14.95 -18.56
C GLN A 105 -5.73 13.76 -17.80
N ALA A 106 -5.83 13.76 -16.47
CA ALA A 106 -5.41 12.63 -15.65
C ALA A 106 -6.16 11.33 -16.02
N ALA A 107 -7.49 11.42 -16.25
CA ALA A 107 -8.29 10.28 -16.67
C ALA A 107 -7.87 9.72 -18.04
N GLU A 108 -7.53 10.57 -19.01
CA GLU A 108 -7.03 10.13 -20.33
C GLU A 108 -5.67 9.43 -20.23
N GLU A 109 -4.76 9.94 -19.40
CA GLU A 109 -3.45 9.31 -19.16
C GLU A 109 -3.62 7.93 -18.51
N LEU A 110 -4.53 7.82 -17.54
CA LEU A 110 -4.88 6.56 -16.92
C LEU A 110 -5.48 5.56 -17.93
N ILE A 111 -6.45 6.01 -18.75
CA ILE A 111 -7.07 5.17 -19.78
C ILE A 111 -6.00 4.62 -20.74
N ARG A 112 -5.04 5.48 -21.15
CA ARG A 112 -3.91 5.05 -21.99
C ARG A 112 -3.04 4.01 -21.31
N LEU A 113 -2.70 4.19 -20.03
CA LEU A 113 -1.91 3.24 -19.25
C LEU A 113 -2.63 1.89 -19.14
N VAL A 114 -3.92 1.90 -18.81
CA VAL A 114 -4.74 0.68 -18.72
C VAL A 114 -4.84 -0.03 -20.07
N HIS A 115 -5.07 0.69 -21.17
CA HIS A 115 -5.08 0.10 -22.51
C HIS A 115 -3.72 -0.54 -22.86
N SER A 116 -2.60 0.11 -22.52
CA SER A 116 -1.27 -0.46 -22.78
C SER A 116 -0.99 -1.76 -22.01
N TYR A 117 -1.72 -2.00 -20.91
CA TYR A 117 -1.55 -3.17 -20.07
C TYR A 117 -2.51 -4.33 -20.41
N LEU A 118 -3.70 -4.04 -20.94
CA LEU A 118 -4.74 -5.03 -21.23
C LEU A 118 -4.72 -5.58 -22.68
N THR A 119 -3.80 -5.12 -23.52
CA THR A 119 -3.72 -5.49 -24.96
C THR A 119 -2.51 -6.38 -25.22
#